data_AF-A0A3D4IRF3-F1
#
_entry.id   AF-A0A3D4IRF3-F1
#
_cell.length_a   1.000
_cell.length_b   1.000
_cell.length_c   1.000
_cell.angle_alpha   90.00
_cell.angle_beta   90.00
_cell.angle_gamma   90.00
#
_symmetry.space_group_name_H-M   'P 1'
#
loop_
_entity.id
_entity.type
_entity.pdbx_description
1 polymer ?
#
loop_
_entity_poly.entity_id
_entity_poly.type
_entity_poly.pdbx_seq_one_letter_code
_entity_poly.pdbx_strand_id
1 'polypeptide(L)'
;AEHELSEYLKVFVRPSFEIKNYTLSLPGSNNRAIVHNLNAFYLNVGISYSIPELAKCYHPNCHVQMNHAHGNKEYRSRMHPFYKKQNPHYGENYPKLIREKRKNRKKLNPY
;
A
#
# COMPACT_ATOMS: atom_id res chain seq x y z
N ALA A 1 -8.99 0.76 1.51
CA ALA A 1 -8.08 0.84 2.68
C ALA A 1 -6.75 0.23 2.30
N GLU A 2 -5.65 0.91 2.57
CA GLU A 2 -4.29 0.38 2.36
C GLU A 2 -3.67 0.19 3.74
N HIS A 3 -3.24 -1.04 4.03
CA HIS A 3 -2.63 -1.42 5.30
C HIS A 3 -1.19 -1.85 5.05
N GLU A 4 -0.27 -1.07 5.60
CA GLU A 4 1.15 -1.40 5.62
C GLU A 4 1.41 -2.35 6.81
N LEU A 5 1.75 -3.60 6.51
CA LEU A 5 2.07 -4.59 7.53
C LEU A 5 3.55 -4.51 7.92
N SER A 6 4.42 -4.24 6.95
CA SER A 6 5.87 -4.06 7.16
C SER A 6 6.43 -3.16 6.06
N GLU A 7 7.71 -2.79 6.16
CA GLU A 7 8.45 -2.08 5.11
C GLU A 7 8.31 -2.79 3.75
N TYR A 8 8.28 -4.13 3.78
CA TYR A 8 8.27 -4.96 2.59
C TYR A 8 6.90 -5.44 2.18
N LEU A 9 5.89 -5.41 3.06
CA LEU A 9 4.60 -6.05 2.81
C LEU A 9 3.47 -5.05 2.98
N LYS A 10 2.77 -4.77 1.88
CA LYS A 10 1.59 -3.91 1.86
C LYS A 10 0.39 -4.67 1.33
N VAL A 11 -0.75 -4.51 2.00
CA VAL A 11 -2.02 -5.09 1.58
C VAL A 11 -2.97 -3.96 1.23
N PHE A 12 -3.63 -4.04 0.08
CA PHE A 12 -4.59 -3.03 -0.33
C PHE A 12 -5.92 -3.65 -0.70
N VAL A 13 -6.99 -2.96 -0.28
CA VAL A 13 -8.37 -3.26 -0.64
C VAL A 13 -8.97 -2.01 -1.28
N ARG A 14 -9.39 -2.13 -2.53
CA ARG A 14 -9.94 -1.05 -3.36
C ARG A 14 -11.35 -1.44 -3.82
N PRO A 15 -12.39 -1.09 -3.05
CA PRO A 15 -13.75 -1.20 -3.52
C PRO A 15 -14.01 -0.15 -4.60
N SER A 16 -14.72 -0.52 -5.66
CA SER A 16 -15.19 0.41 -6.69
C SER A 16 -16.59 0.04 -7.12
N PHE A 17 -17.41 1.05 -7.36
CA PHE A 17 -18.79 0.88 -7.79
C PHE A 17 -18.96 1.58 -9.13
N GLU A 18 -19.56 0.89 -10.08
CA GLU A 18 -19.79 1.37 -11.43
C GLU A 18 -21.29 1.34 -11.73
N ILE A 19 -21.82 2.49 -12.16
CA ILE A 19 -23.20 2.64 -12.60
C ILE A 19 -23.15 2.93 -14.09
N LYS A 20 -23.66 1.99 -14.90
CA LYS A 20 -23.72 2.10 -16.35
C LYS A 20 -25.16 2.12 -16.81
N ASN A 21 -25.51 3.15 -17.57
CA ASN A 21 -26.79 3.24 -18.27
C ASN A 21 -26.50 3.31 -19.77
N TYR A 22 -27.05 2.38 -20.53
CA TYR A 22 -26.93 2.41 -21.99
C TYR A 22 -28.21 1.89 -22.65
N THR A 23 -28.46 2.41 -23.85
CA THR A 23 -29.59 2.00 -24.69
C THR A 23 -29.05 1.17 -25.83
N LEU A 24 -29.55 -0.06 -25.98
CA LEU A 24 -29.11 -0.96 -27.04
C LEU A 24 -30.14 -0.95 -28.18
N SER A 25 -29.70 -0.50 -29.35
CA SER A 25 -30.49 -0.46 -30.58
C SER A 25 -30.21 -1.74 -31.37
N LEU A 26 -31.14 -2.70 -31.35
CA LEU A 26 -30.98 -3.96 -32.09
C LEU A 26 -31.40 -3.78 -33.56
N PRO A 27 -30.52 -4.09 -34.54
CA PRO A 27 -30.90 -4.07 -35.95
C PRO A 27 -31.96 -5.15 -36.19
N GLY A 28 -33.15 -4.74 -36.69
CA GLY A 28 -34.29 -5.63 -36.92
C GLY A 28 -35.42 -5.53 -35.89
N SER A 29 -35.21 -4.81 -34.78
CA SER A 29 -36.31 -4.43 -33.88
C SER A 29 -36.96 -3.14 -34.38
N ASN A 30 -38.29 -3.13 -34.54
CA ASN A 30 -39.06 -1.96 -35.00
C ASN A 30 -38.95 -0.77 -34.02
N ASN A 31 -37.83 -0.03 -34.09
CA ASN A 31 -37.58 1.21 -33.34
C ASN A 31 -37.69 1.10 -31.81
N ARG A 32 -37.59 -0.12 -31.25
CA ARG A 32 -37.68 -0.37 -29.81
C ARG A 32 -36.27 -0.42 -29.21
N ALA A 33 -35.87 0.65 -28.54
CA ALA A 33 -34.62 0.68 -27.79
C ALA A 33 -34.79 -0.04 -26.44
N ILE A 34 -33.85 -0.94 -26.11
CA ILE A 34 -33.83 -1.61 -24.80
C ILE A 34 -32.96 -0.76 -23.86
N VAL A 35 -33.57 -0.26 -22.79
CA VAL A 35 -32.88 0.53 -21.76
C VAL A 35 -32.28 -0.42 -20.74
N HIS A 36 -30.95 -0.44 -20.63
CA HIS A 36 -30.23 -1.20 -19.62
C HIS A 36 -29.70 -0.27 -18.53
N ASN A 37 -29.96 -0.64 -17.28
CA ASN A 37 -29.32 -0.10 -16.09
C ASN A 37 -28.52 -1.22 -15.43
N LEU A 38 -27.21 -1.06 -15.38
CA LEU A 38 -26.27 -2.03 -14.84
C LEU A 38 -25.47 -1.38 -13.72
N ASN A 39 -25.66 -1.93 -12.53
CA ASN A 39 -24.86 -1.59 -11.35
C ASN A 39 -23.87 -2.71 -11.12
N ALA A 40 -22.58 -2.39 -11.08
CA ALA A 40 -21.51 -3.34 -10.81
C ALA A 40 -20.71 -2.90 -9.59
N PHE A 41 -20.52 -3.81 -8.66
CA PHE A 41 -19.64 -3.62 -7.52
C PHE A 41 -18.40 -4.50 -7.71
N TYR A 42 -17.23 -3.89 -7.61
CA TYR A 42 -15.93 -4.54 -7.73
C TYR A 42 -15.16 -4.39 -6.44
N LEU A 43 -14.49 -5.47 -6.03
CA LEU A 43 -13.59 -5.47 -4.88
C LEU A 43 -12.22 -5.95 -5.31
N ASN A 44 -11.27 -5.03 -5.44
CA ASN A 44 -9.89 -5.37 -5.76
C ASN A 44 -9.09 -5.59 -4.47
N VAL A 45 -8.53 -6.79 -4.32
CA VAL A 45 -7.65 -7.14 -3.21
C VAL A 45 -6.28 -7.46 -3.79
N GLY A 46 -5.23 -6.86 -3.24
CA GLY A 46 -3.87 -7.13 -3.68
C GLY A 46 -2.84 -7.04 -2.57
N ILE A 47 -1.71 -7.69 -2.84
CA ILE A 47 -0.54 -7.76 -1.97
C ILE A 47 0.64 -7.21 -2.76
N SER A 48 1.42 -6.34 -2.14
CA SER A 48 2.68 -5.83 -2.69
C SER A 48 3.82 -6.27 -1.80
N TYR A 49 4.81 -6.91 -2.40
CA TYR A 49 6.05 -7.32 -1.75
C TYR A 49 7.23 -6.54 -2.34
N SER A 50 7.96 -5.81 -1.49
CA SER A 50 9.17 -5.07 -1.85
C SER A 50 10.40 -5.85 -1.40
N ILE A 51 11.31 -6.11 -2.33
CA ILE A 51 12.57 -6.80 -2.02
C ILE A 51 13.46 -5.83 -1.23
N PRO A 52 13.99 -6.23 -0.06
CA PRO A 52 14.91 -5.39 0.70
C PRO A 52 16.20 -5.15 -0.07
N GLU A 53 16.65 -3.90 -0.13
CA GLU A 53 17.95 -3.53 -0.72
C GLU A 53 19.12 -3.99 0.15
N LEU A 54 18.94 -3.97 1.47
CA LEU A 54 19.96 -4.36 2.45
C LEU A 54 19.85 -5.84 2.85
N ALA A 55 21.01 -6.49 2.95
CA ALA A 55 21.09 -7.86 3.46
C ALA A 55 20.72 -7.94 4.95
N LYS A 56 20.20 -9.09 5.39
CA LYS A 56 19.94 -9.36 6.81
C LYS A 56 21.25 -9.38 7.59
N CYS A 57 21.30 -8.68 8.72
CA CYS A 57 22.46 -8.68 9.61
C CYS A 57 22.89 -10.11 9.93
N TYR A 58 24.21 -10.36 9.83
CA TYR A 58 24.79 -11.70 9.98
C TYR A 58 24.95 -12.12 11.44
N HIS A 59 25.12 -11.17 12.37
CA HIS A 59 25.32 -11.47 13.79
C HIS A 59 24.03 -12.02 14.42
N PRO A 60 24.01 -13.27 14.92
CA PRO A 60 22.79 -13.91 15.42
C PRO A 60 22.24 -13.21 16.67
N ASN A 61 23.11 -12.64 17.50
CA ASN A 61 22.77 -11.95 18.75
C ASN A 61 22.56 -10.43 18.56
N CYS A 62 22.47 -9.96 17.32
CA CYS A 62 22.14 -8.56 17.08
C CYS A 62 20.63 -8.33 17.25
N HIS A 63 20.27 -7.67 18.35
CA HIS A 63 18.89 -7.29 18.68
C HIS A 63 18.52 -5.87 18.25
N VAL A 64 19.42 -5.18 17.53
CA VAL A 64 19.13 -3.86 16.99
C VAL A 64 17.94 -3.98 16.05
N GLN A 65 16.95 -3.12 16.26
CA GLN A 65 15.67 -3.12 15.54
C GLN A 65 15.64 -2.14 14.38
N MET A 66 16.72 -1.42 14.11
CA MET A 66 16.86 -0.51 12.96
C MET A 66 17.96 -1.00 12.00
N ASN A 67 18.02 -0.43 10.80
CA ASN A 67 19.15 -0.63 9.90
C ASN A 67 20.41 -0.11 10.61
N HIS A 68 21.44 -0.94 10.66
CA HIS A 68 22.64 -0.67 11.45
C HIS A 68 23.88 -1.21 10.73
N ALA A 69 25.01 -0.59 11.01
CA ALA A 69 26.29 -1.04 10.50
C ALA A 69 26.88 -2.15 11.38
N HIS A 70 27.47 -3.16 10.73
CA HIS A 70 28.41 -4.06 11.36
C HIS A 70 29.71 -4.05 10.54
N GLY A 71 30.78 -3.52 11.14
CA GLY A 71 32.02 -3.26 10.41
C GLY A 71 31.83 -2.19 9.34
N ASN A 72 32.20 -2.51 8.10
CA ASN A 72 32.18 -1.58 6.96
C ASN A 72 30.92 -1.71 6.08
N LYS A 73 29.89 -2.43 6.51
CA LYS A 73 28.66 -2.65 5.74
C LYS A 73 27.42 -2.36 6.58
N GLU A 74 26.41 -1.80 5.92
CA GLU A 74 25.07 -1.62 6.48
C GLU A 74 24.23 -2.88 6.28
N TYR A 75 23.44 -3.20 7.30
CA TYR A 75 22.58 -4.37 7.31
C TYR A 75 21.19 -4.01 7.82
N ARG A 76 20.18 -4.71 7.29
CA ARG A 76 18.83 -4.66 7.86
C ARG A 76 18.77 -5.45 9.15
N SER A 77 17.95 -5.00 10.08
CA SER A 77 17.77 -5.65 11.37
C SER A 77 17.20 -7.07 11.25
N ARG A 78 17.66 -7.97 12.13
CA ARG A 78 17.16 -9.36 12.19
C ARG A 78 15.81 -9.47 12.87
N MET A 79 15.47 -8.48 13.70
CA MET A 79 14.32 -8.48 14.59
C MET A 79 13.05 -7.97 13.90
N HIS A 80 13.15 -7.35 12.72
CA HIS A 80 11.98 -6.87 11.99
C HIS A 80 11.09 -8.03 11.50
N PRO A 81 9.84 -8.11 11.98
CA PRO A 81 8.85 -9.01 11.43
C PRO A 81 8.40 -8.51 10.05
N PHE A 82 8.18 -9.42 9.11
CA PHE A 82 7.64 -9.10 7.79
C PHE A 82 6.11 -8.92 7.80
N TYR A 83 5.43 -9.35 8.87
CA TYR A 83 3.97 -9.41 8.96
C TYR A 83 3.37 -8.55 10.08
N LYS A 84 4.22 -7.93 10.92
CA LYS A 84 3.76 -7.07 12.02
C LYS A 84 4.18 -5.64 11.80
N LYS A 85 3.26 -4.72 12.10
CA LYS A 85 3.54 -3.30 12.20
C LYS A 85 4.67 -3.09 13.22
N GLN A 86 5.66 -2.29 12.85
CA GLN A 86 6.85 -2.07 13.68
C GLN A 86 6.54 -1.12 14.83
N ASN A 87 7.35 -1.17 15.90
CA ASN A 87 7.17 -0.27 17.03
C ASN A 87 7.59 1.17 16.65
N PRO A 88 6.75 2.20 16.91
CA PRO A 88 6.98 3.58 16.45
C PRO A 88 8.28 4.25 16.92
N HIS A 89 8.92 3.72 17.96
CA HIS A 89 10.12 4.30 18.56
C HIS A 89 11.40 3.50 18.32
N TYR A 90 11.30 2.31 17.70
CA TYR A 90 12.44 1.40 17.57
C TYR A 90 12.62 0.83 16.16
N GLY A 91 11.91 1.34 15.13
CA GLY A 91 12.13 0.85 13.77
C GLY A 91 11.17 1.33 12.69
N GLU A 92 10.03 1.98 13.03
CA GLU A 92 9.18 2.55 11.97
C GLU A 92 9.89 3.67 11.19
N ASN A 93 9.72 3.69 9.86
CA ASN A 93 9.71 4.94 9.12
C ASN A 93 8.61 5.80 9.73
N TYR A 94 8.99 6.82 10.51
CA TYR A 94 8.07 7.69 11.23
C TYR A 94 6.85 8.00 10.36
N PRO A 95 5.63 7.53 10.72
CA PRO A 95 4.44 7.99 10.04
C PRO A 95 4.33 9.47 10.38
N LYS A 96 4.77 10.36 9.46
CA LYS A 96 4.59 11.82 9.60
C LYS A 96 3.19 12.03 10.16
N LEU A 97 3.10 12.65 11.34
CA LEU A 97 1.83 12.88 12.03
C LEU A 97 0.84 13.42 11.00
N ILE A 98 -0.39 12.92 10.96
CA ILE A 98 -1.42 13.38 10.00
C ILE A 98 -1.54 14.93 10.03
N ARG A 99 -1.27 15.52 11.21
CA ARG A 99 -1.15 16.97 11.44
C ARG A 99 -0.06 17.65 10.58
N GLU A 100 1.08 17.01 10.38
CA GLU A 100 2.20 17.50 9.55
C GLU A 100 1.93 17.37 8.05
N LYS A 101 1.22 16.32 7.60
CA LYS A 101 0.74 16.21 6.21
C LYS A 101 -0.14 17.40 5.82
N ARG A 102 -0.99 17.88 6.74
CA ARG A 102 -1.86 19.05 6.51
C ARG A 102 -1.08 20.36 6.45
N LYS A 103 -0.03 20.52 7.28
CA LYS A 103 0.83 21.72 7.30
C LYS A 103 1.80 21.79 6.11
N ASN A 104 2.36 20.67 5.66
CA ASN A 104 3.34 20.63 4.57
C ASN A 104 2.69 20.59 3.17
N ARG A 105 1.36 20.56 3.08
CA ARG A 105 0.60 20.48 1.81
C ARG A 105 0.82 21.66 0.85
N LYS A 106 1.34 22.79 1.36
CA LYS A 106 1.63 24.01 0.59
C LYS A 106 3.12 24.19 0.22
N LYS A 107 4.00 23.27 0.62
CA LYS A 107 5.43 23.34 0.26
C LYS A 107 5.63 22.75 -1.14
N LEU A 108 6.43 23.42 -1.96
CA LEU A 108 6.73 23.01 -3.34
C LEU A 108 7.43 21.64 -3.39
N ASN A 109 8.22 21.30 -2.36
CA ASN A 109 8.76 19.96 -2.14
C ASN A 109 8.42 19.48 -0.71
N PRO A 110 7.59 18.42 -0.57
CA PRO A 110 7.15 17.90 0.73
C PRO A 110 8.07 16.82 1.34
N TYR A 111 9.28 16.63 0.78
CA TYR A 111 10.29 15.70 1.27
C TYR A 111 11.31 16.41 2.14
#